data_AF-A0A539EDB1-F1
#
_entry.id   AF-A0A539EDB1-F1
#
_cell.length_a   1.000
_cell.length_b   1.000
_cell.length_c   1.000
_cell.angle_alpha   90.00
_cell.angle_beta   90.00
_cell.angle_gamma   90.00
#
_symmetry.space_group_name_H-M   'P 1'
#
loop_
_entity.id
_entity.type
_entity.pdbx_description
1 polymer ?
#
loop_
_entity_poly.entity_id
_entity_poly.type
_entity_poly.pdbx_seq_one_letter_code
_entity_poly.pdbx_strand_id
1 'polypeptide(L)'
;MIRYNHGLSDSIDEIREYGHRQIMELKSAKARLAREIDPNATPAEIIERENRRWAESGPDMLAEYRRVTFELRDRLVSEGILDLPPGESCDVISTPSFLRPMLPTAAYSAPGPLDEKQVGIFYVSDPPKSLPRADYLANVAQHFPVDPTCAHEAYPGHHVQLCWANQAPSLIRKLADHIIFMEGWTLYCEQLMVELGWYPSKVYELGYLNDQLWRACRIVIDSSVQSGEMTIDEAVRMLEAEVGFTPMRARTELNWYTQSPGTPMSYLLGKGKTLALRKA
;
A
#
# COMPACT_ATOMS: atom_id res chain seq x y z
N MET A 1 -0.43 -5.09 23.65
CA MET A 1 -0.51 -5.41 22.21
C MET A 1 0.84 -5.18 21.52
N ILE A 2 1.36 -3.95 21.47
CA ILE A 2 2.66 -3.60 20.84
C ILE A 2 3.79 -4.61 21.11
N ARG A 3 4.13 -4.84 22.38
CA ARG A 3 5.23 -5.76 22.73
C ARG A 3 4.96 -7.24 22.40
N TYR A 4 3.76 -7.72 22.72
CA TYR A 4 3.46 -9.15 22.67
C TYR A 4 2.98 -9.64 21.31
N ASN A 5 2.20 -8.83 20.59
CA ASN A 5 1.63 -9.20 19.28
C ASN A 5 2.51 -8.72 18.12
N HIS A 6 3.30 -7.67 18.31
CA HIS A 6 4.12 -7.07 17.25
C HIS A 6 5.63 -7.14 17.53
N GLY A 7 6.03 -7.72 18.67
CA GLY A 7 7.44 -7.91 19.02
C GLY A 7 8.23 -6.61 19.18
N LEU A 8 7.55 -5.47 19.37
CA LEU A 8 8.20 -4.16 19.42
C LEU A 8 8.54 -3.76 20.86
N SER A 9 9.76 -3.28 21.07
CA SER A 9 10.19 -2.70 22.35
C SER A 9 9.79 -1.24 22.50
N ASP A 10 9.48 -0.57 21.40
CA ASP A 10 9.08 0.84 21.36
C ASP A 10 7.81 1.07 22.20
N SER A 11 7.80 2.17 22.96
CA SER A 11 6.60 2.69 23.62
C SER A 11 5.64 3.31 22.60
N ILE A 12 4.37 3.49 23.01
CA ILE A 12 3.36 4.11 22.13
C ILE A 12 3.73 5.57 21.79
N ASP A 13 4.35 6.28 22.72
CA ASP A 13 4.80 7.66 22.51
C ASP A 13 5.96 7.71 21.49
N GLU A 14 6.94 6.80 21.59
CA GLU A 14 8.02 6.70 20.60
C GLU A 14 7.50 6.35 19.20
N ILE A 15 6.51 5.46 19.11
CA ILE A 15 5.83 5.11 17.85
C ILE A 15 5.10 6.35 17.28
N ARG A 16 4.36 7.08 18.11
CA ARG A 16 3.62 8.28 17.69
C ARG A 16 4.57 9.40 17.24
N GLU A 17 5.64 9.64 17.99
CA GLU A 17 6.68 10.59 17.62
C GLU A 17 7.35 10.21 16.29
N TYR A 18 7.62 8.93 16.06
CA TYR A 18 8.08 8.44 14.77
C TYR A 18 7.08 8.76 13.65
N GLY A 19 5.80 8.50 13.86
CA GLY A 19 4.74 8.85 12.92
C GLY A 19 4.72 10.34 12.56
N HIS A 20 4.79 11.23 13.56
CA HIS A 20 4.85 12.68 13.33
C HIS A 20 6.11 13.10 12.58
N ARG A 21 7.28 12.53 12.89
CA ARG A 21 8.52 12.79 12.13
C ARG A 21 8.37 12.39 10.66
N GLN A 22 7.82 11.20 10.40
CA GLN A 22 7.59 10.71 9.04
C GLN A 22 6.63 11.62 8.25
N ILE A 23 5.54 12.09 8.87
CA ILE A 23 4.63 13.06 8.25
C ILE A 23 5.39 14.32 7.81
N MET A 24 6.20 14.90 8.69
CA MET A 24 6.98 16.11 8.37
C MET A 24 7.98 15.89 7.23
N GLU A 25 8.72 14.78 7.26
CA GLU A 25 9.69 14.42 6.22
C GLU A 25 9.02 14.21 4.86
N LEU A 26 7.92 13.45 4.83
CA LEU A 26 7.17 13.13 3.61
C LEU A 26 6.48 14.36 3.02
N LYS A 27 5.89 15.24 3.85
CA LYS A 27 5.35 16.53 3.38
C LYS A 27 6.43 17.38 2.72
N SER A 28 7.61 17.45 3.34
CA SER A 28 8.75 18.19 2.80
C SER A 28 9.23 17.60 1.47
N ALA A 29 9.33 16.26 1.37
CA ALA A 29 9.69 15.57 0.14
C ALA A 29 8.66 15.80 -0.98
N LYS A 30 7.36 15.64 -0.69
CA LYS A 30 6.27 15.91 -1.63
C LYS A 30 6.31 17.34 -2.15
N ALA A 31 6.50 18.32 -1.25
CA ALA A 31 6.56 19.72 -1.63
C ALA A 31 7.77 20.04 -2.51
N ARG A 32 8.94 19.42 -2.27
CA ARG A 32 10.11 19.56 -3.14
C ARG A 32 9.84 18.97 -4.52
N LEU A 33 9.39 17.72 -4.58
CA LEU A 33 9.13 17.03 -5.84
C LEU A 33 8.03 17.73 -6.66
N ALA A 34 6.97 18.21 -6.02
CA ALA A 34 5.92 18.98 -6.68
C ALA A 34 6.47 20.24 -7.35
N ARG A 35 7.36 21.00 -6.70
CA ARG A 35 8.01 22.18 -7.31
C ARG A 35 8.88 21.85 -8.51
N GLU A 36 9.48 20.65 -8.53
CA GLU A 36 10.25 20.17 -9.70
C GLU A 36 9.35 19.79 -10.87
N ILE A 37 8.12 19.34 -10.60
CA ILE A 37 7.13 18.98 -11.63
C ILE A 37 6.44 20.22 -12.18
N ASP A 38 5.90 21.06 -11.29
CA ASP A 38 5.14 22.27 -11.62
C ASP A 38 5.27 23.29 -10.47
N PRO A 39 6.10 24.33 -10.59
CA PRO A 39 6.35 25.29 -9.51
C PRO A 39 5.12 26.16 -9.17
N ASN A 40 4.07 26.14 -10.02
CA ASN A 40 2.87 26.94 -9.84
C ASN A 40 1.68 26.14 -9.28
N ALA A 41 1.85 24.83 -9.04
CA ALA A 41 0.81 23.95 -8.55
C ALA A 41 1.19 23.33 -7.20
N THR A 42 0.19 23.11 -6.36
CA THR A 42 0.33 22.33 -5.13
C THR A 42 0.46 20.83 -5.45
N PRO A 43 1.04 20.02 -4.54
CA PRO A 43 1.08 18.57 -4.71
C PRO A 43 -0.30 17.96 -4.99
N ALA A 44 -1.35 18.46 -4.33
CA ALA A 44 -2.72 17.96 -4.50
C ALA A 44 -3.27 18.25 -5.89
N GLU A 45 -3.04 19.46 -6.43
CA GLU A 45 -3.47 19.82 -7.78
C GLU A 45 -2.77 18.99 -8.86
N ILE A 46 -1.47 18.69 -8.69
CA ILE A 46 -0.72 17.85 -9.62
C ILE A 46 -1.28 16.42 -9.63
N ILE A 47 -1.48 15.83 -8.45
CA ILE A 47 -2.04 14.47 -8.31
C ILE A 47 -3.45 14.41 -8.89
N GLU A 48 -4.34 15.35 -8.53
CA GLU A 48 -5.72 15.38 -9.02
C GLU A 48 -5.79 15.52 -10.55
N ARG A 49 -4.93 16.38 -11.12
CA ARG A 49 -4.83 16.56 -12.58
C ARG A 49 -4.44 15.27 -13.29
N GLU A 50 -3.46 14.53 -12.78
CA GLU A 50 -3.01 13.28 -13.40
C GLU A 50 -4.01 12.14 -13.16
N ASN A 51 -4.58 12.02 -11.96
CA ASN A 51 -5.63 11.06 -11.64
C ASN A 51 -6.82 11.21 -12.60
N ARG A 52 -7.26 12.45 -12.84
CA ARG A 52 -8.34 12.74 -13.79
C ARG A 52 -7.96 12.38 -15.22
N ARG A 53 -6.77 12.81 -15.68
CA ARG A 53 -6.26 12.49 -17.01
C ARG A 53 -6.20 10.99 -17.25
N TRP A 54 -5.70 10.24 -16.26
CA TRP A 54 -5.62 8.79 -16.33
C TRP A 54 -7.01 8.16 -16.38
N ALA A 55 -7.93 8.57 -15.51
CA ALA A 55 -9.30 8.06 -15.53
C ALA A 55 -10.04 8.36 -16.85
N GLU A 56 -9.88 9.56 -17.41
CA GLU A 56 -10.47 9.97 -18.68
C GLU A 56 -9.88 9.25 -19.89
N SER A 57 -8.65 8.73 -19.79
CA SER A 57 -8.06 7.88 -20.83
C SER A 57 -8.80 6.55 -21.02
N GLY A 58 -9.62 6.16 -20.03
CA GLY A 58 -10.43 4.95 -20.05
C GLY A 58 -9.61 3.66 -20.02
N PRO A 59 -8.71 3.47 -19.03
CA PRO A 59 -7.86 2.29 -18.98
C PRO A 59 -8.70 1.02 -18.80
N ASP A 60 -8.27 -0.07 -19.46
CA ASP A 60 -8.70 -1.40 -19.07
C ASP A 60 -7.93 -1.79 -17.81
N MET A 61 -8.59 -1.61 -16.67
CA MET A 61 -8.05 -1.81 -15.33
C MET A 61 -7.38 -3.18 -15.16
N LEU A 62 -8.08 -4.26 -15.49
CA LEU A 62 -7.55 -5.61 -15.34
C LEU A 62 -6.34 -5.84 -16.26
N ALA A 63 -6.41 -5.35 -17.50
CA ALA A 63 -5.29 -5.46 -18.42
C ALA A 63 -4.07 -4.66 -17.95
N GLU A 64 -4.27 -3.47 -17.39
CA GLU A 64 -3.19 -2.62 -16.89
C GLU A 64 -2.51 -3.22 -15.65
N TYR A 65 -3.29 -3.72 -14.67
CA TYR A 65 -2.73 -4.41 -13.51
C TYR A 65 -1.96 -5.67 -13.91
N ARG A 66 -2.46 -6.46 -14.87
CA ARG A 66 -1.74 -7.62 -15.42
C ARG A 66 -0.42 -7.22 -16.06
N ARG A 67 -0.47 -6.21 -16.95
CA ARG A 67 0.68 -5.71 -17.67
C ARG A 67 1.78 -5.28 -16.69
N VAL A 68 1.44 -4.38 -15.76
CA VAL A 68 2.41 -3.86 -14.79
C VAL A 68 2.92 -4.98 -13.87
N THR A 69 2.04 -5.85 -13.34
CA THR A 69 2.46 -6.95 -12.45
C THR A 69 3.51 -7.85 -13.10
N PHE A 70 3.29 -8.27 -14.35
CA PHE A 70 4.21 -9.21 -15.01
C PHE A 70 5.43 -8.52 -15.62
N GLU A 71 5.34 -7.27 -16.06
CA GLU A 71 6.52 -6.47 -16.41
C GLU A 71 7.45 -6.29 -15.20
N LEU A 72 6.90 -6.00 -14.01
CA LEU A 72 7.68 -5.90 -12.77
C LEU A 72 8.34 -7.22 -12.43
N ARG A 73 7.58 -8.33 -12.44
CA ARG A 73 8.10 -9.67 -12.19
C ARG A 73 9.28 -9.99 -13.11
N ASP A 74 9.08 -9.88 -14.42
CA ASP A 74 10.08 -10.29 -15.41
C ASP A 74 11.32 -9.42 -15.33
N ARG A 75 11.15 -8.11 -15.09
CA ARG A 75 12.26 -7.18 -14.91
C ARG A 75 13.07 -7.52 -13.65
N LEU A 76 12.43 -7.68 -12.50
CA LEU A 76 13.10 -8.03 -11.23
C LEU A 76 13.92 -9.31 -11.34
N VAL A 77 13.37 -10.34 -12.01
CA VAL A 77 14.07 -11.62 -12.21
C VAL A 77 15.22 -11.45 -13.20
N SER A 78 15.00 -10.76 -14.32
CA SER A 78 16.03 -10.60 -15.36
C SER A 78 17.23 -9.77 -14.89
N GLU A 79 17.00 -8.80 -14.00
CA GLU A 79 18.05 -7.97 -13.39
C GLU A 79 18.68 -8.65 -12.16
N GLY A 80 18.25 -9.85 -11.78
CA GLY A 80 18.81 -10.61 -10.64
C GLY A 80 18.48 -10.00 -9.27
N ILE A 81 17.42 -9.20 -9.19
CA ILE A 81 16.97 -8.53 -7.96
C ILE A 81 16.08 -9.46 -7.13
N LEU A 82 15.33 -10.35 -7.78
CA LEU A 82 14.34 -11.22 -7.15
C LEU A 82 14.51 -12.68 -7.59
N ASP A 83 14.66 -13.57 -6.61
CA ASP A 83 14.46 -15.00 -6.79
C ASP A 83 13.01 -15.39 -6.48
N LEU A 84 12.44 -16.22 -7.35
CA LEU A 84 11.05 -16.67 -7.23
C LEU A 84 10.96 -17.98 -6.43
N PRO A 85 9.99 -18.09 -5.49
CA PRO A 85 9.71 -19.34 -4.81
C PRO A 85 9.38 -20.47 -5.81
N PRO A 86 9.83 -21.71 -5.57
CA PRO A 86 9.51 -22.83 -6.46
C PRO A 86 7.99 -23.04 -6.59
N GLY A 87 7.50 -23.11 -7.83
CA GLY A 87 6.10 -23.39 -8.13
C GLY A 87 5.12 -22.26 -7.81
N GLU A 88 5.62 -21.04 -7.57
CA GLU A 88 4.79 -19.84 -7.44
C GLU A 88 4.09 -19.49 -8.77
N SER A 89 2.87 -18.98 -8.65
CA SER A 89 2.24 -18.21 -9.71
C SER A 89 1.22 -17.24 -9.12
N CYS A 90 1.07 -16.05 -9.70
CA CYS A 90 0.06 -15.07 -9.27
C CYS A 90 -1.01 -14.87 -10.35
N ASP A 91 -2.26 -15.18 -10.04
CA ASP A 91 -3.42 -14.93 -10.90
C ASP A 91 -3.98 -13.53 -10.63
N VAL A 92 -3.83 -12.63 -11.60
CA VAL A 92 -4.46 -11.29 -11.54
C VAL A 92 -5.85 -11.37 -12.18
N ILE A 93 -6.90 -11.22 -11.38
CA ILE A 93 -8.30 -11.40 -11.82
C ILE A 93 -9.21 -10.27 -11.33
N SER A 94 -10.30 -10.01 -12.04
CA SER A 94 -11.31 -9.06 -11.56
C SER A 94 -11.96 -9.58 -10.28
N THR A 95 -12.19 -8.69 -9.31
CA THR A 95 -12.90 -8.99 -8.07
C THR A 95 -14.32 -9.48 -8.39
N PRO A 96 -14.68 -10.73 -8.00
CA PRO A 96 -16.03 -11.26 -8.14
C PRO A 96 -17.06 -10.32 -7.50
N SER A 97 -18.23 -10.17 -8.13
CA SER A 97 -19.23 -9.18 -7.72
C SER A 97 -19.65 -9.29 -6.25
N PHE A 98 -19.73 -10.51 -5.72
CA PHE A 98 -20.09 -10.77 -4.33
C PHE A 98 -18.97 -10.41 -3.32
N LEU A 99 -17.71 -10.30 -3.76
CA LEU A 99 -16.58 -9.89 -2.92
C LEU A 99 -16.33 -8.38 -2.94
N ARG A 100 -16.81 -7.65 -3.96
CA ARG A 100 -16.57 -6.21 -4.12
C ARG A 100 -16.96 -5.34 -2.91
N PRO A 101 -18.06 -5.61 -2.18
CA PRO A 101 -18.38 -4.82 -0.99
C PRO A 101 -17.44 -5.06 0.20
N MET A 102 -16.67 -6.15 0.17
CA MET A 102 -15.79 -6.58 1.27
C MET A 102 -14.31 -6.29 1.00
N LEU A 103 -13.92 -6.16 -0.27
CA LEU A 103 -12.54 -5.93 -0.67
C LEU A 103 -12.32 -4.48 -1.12
N PRO A 104 -11.13 -3.92 -0.86
CA PRO A 104 -10.74 -2.63 -1.41
C PRO A 104 -10.58 -2.66 -2.95
N THR A 105 -10.07 -1.56 -3.51
CA THR A 105 -9.80 -1.40 -4.94
C THR A 105 -8.89 -2.49 -5.51
N ALA A 106 -7.94 -2.99 -4.72
CA ALA A 106 -7.14 -4.16 -5.05
C ALA A 106 -6.79 -4.94 -3.77
N ALA A 107 -6.73 -6.26 -3.83
CA ALA A 107 -6.46 -7.10 -2.66
C ALA A 107 -5.76 -8.41 -3.05
N TYR A 108 -4.85 -8.89 -2.21
CA TYR A 108 -4.19 -10.17 -2.39
C TYR A 108 -4.75 -11.28 -1.49
N SER A 109 -4.87 -12.48 -2.06
CA SER A 109 -5.15 -13.72 -1.34
C SER A 109 -4.00 -14.70 -1.56
N ALA A 110 -3.33 -15.04 -0.46
CA ALA A 110 -2.20 -15.96 -0.49
C ALA A 110 -2.64 -17.42 -0.73
N PRO A 111 -1.76 -18.26 -1.34
CA PRO A 111 -1.94 -19.70 -1.28
C PRO A 111 -1.83 -20.20 0.16
N GLY A 112 -2.47 -21.32 0.44
CA GLY A 112 -2.36 -22.00 1.72
C GLY A 112 -0.93 -22.47 2.00
N PRO A 113 -0.51 -22.49 3.27
CA PRO A 113 0.85 -22.86 3.67
C PRO A 113 1.25 -24.30 3.38
N LEU A 114 0.27 -25.15 3.11
CA LEU A 114 0.43 -26.56 2.79
C LEU A 114 -0.02 -26.90 1.36
N ASP A 115 -0.40 -25.90 0.56
CA ASP A 115 -0.84 -26.13 -0.81
C ASP A 115 0.34 -26.60 -1.67
N GLU A 116 0.15 -27.68 -2.43
CA GLU A 116 1.18 -28.21 -3.33
C GLU A 116 1.56 -27.20 -4.41
N LYS A 117 0.60 -26.40 -4.87
CA LYS A 117 0.81 -25.30 -5.80
C LYS A 117 0.67 -23.97 -5.07
N GLN A 118 1.65 -23.10 -5.22
CA GLN A 118 1.70 -21.80 -4.55
C GLN A 118 1.05 -20.72 -5.42
N VAL A 119 -0.25 -20.89 -5.70
CA VAL A 119 -1.04 -19.98 -6.53
C VAL A 119 -1.66 -18.87 -5.68
N GLY A 120 -1.14 -17.65 -5.80
CA GLY A 120 -1.76 -16.46 -5.22
C GLY A 120 -2.81 -15.85 -6.14
N ILE A 121 -3.78 -15.14 -5.57
CA ILE A 121 -4.80 -14.43 -6.33
C ILE A 121 -4.70 -12.94 -6.01
N PHE A 122 -4.46 -12.13 -7.03
CA PHE A 122 -4.50 -10.68 -6.95
C PHE A 122 -5.80 -10.16 -7.56
N TYR A 123 -6.72 -9.76 -6.68
CA TYR A 123 -8.03 -9.21 -7.05
C TYR A 123 -7.93 -7.74 -7.43
N VAL A 124 -8.49 -7.38 -8.58
CA VAL A 124 -8.61 -6.01 -9.09
C VAL A 124 -10.08 -5.63 -9.18
N SER A 125 -10.51 -4.64 -8.39
CA SER A 125 -11.91 -4.23 -8.31
C SER A 125 -12.24 -3.19 -9.36
N ASP A 126 -12.73 -3.63 -10.51
CA ASP A 126 -13.21 -2.71 -11.55
C ASP A 126 -14.49 -1.98 -11.10
N PRO A 127 -14.56 -0.64 -11.22
CA PRO A 127 -15.78 0.08 -10.88
C PRO A 127 -16.96 -0.37 -11.77
N PRO A 128 -18.17 -0.53 -11.19
CA PRO A 128 -19.33 -0.91 -11.98
C PRO A 128 -19.60 0.11 -13.09
N LYS A 129 -19.67 -0.36 -14.34
CA LYS A 129 -19.99 0.49 -15.51
C LYS A 129 -21.39 1.12 -15.46
N SER A 130 -22.24 0.65 -14.53
CA SER A 130 -23.58 1.20 -14.27
C SER A 130 -23.57 2.46 -13.41
N LEU A 131 -22.43 2.84 -12.83
CA LEU A 131 -22.32 4.07 -12.05
C LEU A 131 -22.52 5.32 -12.93
N PRO A 132 -23.03 6.42 -12.37
CA PRO A 132 -22.97 7.72 -13.03
C PRO A 132 -21.53 8.03 -13.47
N ARG A 133 -21.38 8.68 -14.64
CA ARG A 133 -20.05 8.90 -15.25
C ARG A 133 -19.05 9.54 -14.30
N ALA A 134 -19.48 10.53 -13.51
CA ALA A 134 -18.63 11.21 -12.54
C ALA A 134 -18.12 10.24 -11.46
N ASP A 135 -19.00 9.41 -10.90
CA ASP A 135 -18.66 8.42 -9.89
C ASP A 135 -17.77 7.32 -10.46
N TYR A 136 -18.05 6.85 -11.69
CA TYR A 136 -17.20 5.89 -12.39
C TYR A 136 -15.78 6.43 -12.54
N LEU A 137 -15.61 7.65 -13.06
CA LEU A 137 -14.29 8.26 -13.24
C LEU A 137 -13.58 8.50 -11.90
N ALA A 138 -14.30 8.92 -10.85
CA ALA A 138 -13.74 9.08 -9.52
C ALA A 138 -13.28 7.76 -8.88
N ASN A 139 -13.94 6.64 -9.19
CA ASN A 139 -13.48 5.32 -8.76
C ASN A 139 -12.26 4.86 -9.56
N VAL A 140 -12.27 5.03 -10.89
CA VAL A 140 -11.09 4.72 -11.73
C VAL A 140 -9.88 5.52 -11.22
N ALA A 141 -10.02 6.83 -11.04
CA ALA A 141 -8.96 7.72 -10.58
C ALA A 141 -8.24 7.28 -9.29
N GLN A 142 -8.89 6.48 -8.42
CA GLN A 142 -8.29 5.98 -7.18
C GLN A 142 -7.26 4.88 -7.38
N HIS A 143 -7.20 4.26 -8.56
CA HIS A 143 -6.22 3.22 -8.87
C HIS A 143 -4.89 3.78 -9.38
N PHE A 144 -4.81 5.07 -9.70
CA PHE A 144 -3.58 5.66 -10.22
C PHE A 144 -2.67 6.13 -9.07
N PRO A 145 -1.35 5.89 -9.17
CA PRO A 145 -0.68 4.95 -10.08
C PRO A 145 -0.88 3.49 -9.63
N VAL A 146 -0.94 2.54 -10.58
CA VAL A 146 -1.14 1.11 -10.26
C VAL A 146 0.14 0.41 -9.80
N ASP A 147 1.30 0.95 -10.18
CA ASP A 147 2.62 0.33 -9.98
C ASP A 147 2.95 0.04 -8.51
N PRO A 148 2.75 0.98 -7.55
CA PRO A 148 3.00 0.69 -6.15
C PRO A 148 2.10 -0.45 -5.65
N THR A 149 0.83 -0.49 -6.05
CA THR A 149 -0.10 -1.56 -5.66
C THR A 149 0.31 -2.91 -6.26
N CYS A 150 0.76 -2.95 -7.52
CA CYS A 150 1.27 -4.17 -8.13
C CYS A 150 2.53 -4.68 -7.40
N ALA A 151 3.43 -3.77 -7.04
CA ALA A 151 4.62 -4.10 -6.26
C ALA A 151 4.27 -4.59 -4.84
N HIS A 152 3.26 -3.98 -4.22
CA HIS A 152 2.79 -4.29 -2.87
C HIS A 152 2.14 -5.67 -2.80
N GLU A 153 1.17 -5.95 -3.68
CA GLU A 153 0.31 -7.14 -3.59
C GLU A 153 0.95 -8.35 -4.27
N ALA A 154 1.70 -8.14 -5.35
CA ALA A 154 2.28 -9.22 -6.15
C ALA A 154 3.80 -9.27 -6.07
N TYR A 155 4.52 -8.74 -7.06
CA TYR A 155 5.97 -8.88 -7.19
C TYR A 155 6.66 -7.53 -6.94
N PRO A 156 7.57 -7.39 -5.96
CA PRO A 156 8.13 -8.42 -5.07
C PRO A 156 7.43 -8.54 -3.70
N GLY A 157 6.26 -7.95 -3.52
CA GLY A 157 5.56 -7.83 -2.24
C GLY A 157 4.90 -9.11 -1.72
N HIS A 158 3.62 -9.02 -1.35
CA HIS A 158 2.91 -10.07 -0.60
C HIS A 158 2.98 -11.44 -1.25
N HIS A 159 2.77 -11.53 -2.58
CA HIS A 159 2.79 -12.81 -3.26
C HIS A 159 4.11 -13.55 -3.05
N VAL A 160 5.21 -12.88 -3.33
CA VAL A 160 6.55 -13.49 -3.20
C VAL A 160 6.88 -13.76 -1.75
N GLN A 161 6.59 -12.81 -0.86
CA GLN A 161 6.85 -12.93 0.58
C GLN A 161 6.18 -14.17 1.18
N LEU A 162 4.88 -14.33 0.94
CA LEU A 162 4.08 -15.38 1.58
C LEU A 162 4.37 -16.74 0.94
N CYS A 163 4.61 -16.80 -0.36
CA CYS A 163 5.07 -18.03 -1.02
C CYS A 163 6.44 -18.48 -0.49
N TRP A 164 7.38 -17.56 -0.20
CA TRP A 164 8.64 -17.89 0.48
C TRP A 164 8.42 -18.36 1.93
N ALA A 165 7.52 -17.72 2.67
CA ALA A 165 7.19 -18.13 4.04
C ALA A 165 6.67 -19.57 4.08
N ASN A 166 5.88 -19.98 3.08
CA ASN A 166 5.36 -21.34 2.92
C ASN A 166 6.45 -22.40 2.63
N GLN A 167 7.66 -21.98 2.22
CA GLN A 167 8.81 -22.88 2.06
C GLN A 167 9.60 -23.11 3.36
N ALA A 168 9.23 -22.45 4.46
CA ALA A 168 9.92 -22.64 5.73
C ALA A 168 9.86 -24.11 6.20
N PRO A 169 10.97 -24.71 6.67
CA PRO A 169 10.97 -26.12 7.08
C PRO A 169 10.12 -26.39 8.32
N SER A 170 9.90 -25.37 9.16
CA SER A 170 9.07 -25.47 10.36
C SER A 170 7.61 -25.18 10.05
N LEU A 171 6.72 -26.11 10.38
CA LEU A 171 5.28 -25.91 10.27
C LEU A 171 4.81 -24.67 11.03
N ILE A 172 5.37 -24.42 12.22
CA ILE A 172 5.04 -23.23 13.02
C ILE A 172 5.42 -21.96 12.25
N ARG A 173 6.57 -21.96 11.55
CA ARG A 173 7.00 -20.80 10.75
C ARG A 173 6.15 -20.58 9.50
N LYS A 174 5.57 -21.65 8.92
CA LYS A 174 4.60 -21.52 7.81
C LYS A 174 3.26 -20.96 8.25
N LEU A 175 2.86 -21.23 9.49
CA LEU A 175 1.56 -20.83 10.06
C LEU A 175 1.61 -19.52 10.86
N ALA A 176 2.81 -18.99 11.12
CA ALA A 176 2.99 -17.81 11.94
C ALA A 176 3.09 -16.56 11.07
N ASP A 177 2.14 -15.65 11.26
CA ASP A 177 2.14 -14.34 10.60
C ASP A 177 2.67 -13.25 11.55
N HIS A 178 3.29 -12.23 10.96
CA HIS A 178 3.75 -11.06 11.70
C HIS A 178 3.47 -9.79 10.92
N ILE A 179 2.36 -9.11 11.25
CA ILE A 179 1.80 -8.02 10.44
C ILE A 179 2.77 -6.85 10.21
N ILE A 180 3.64 -6.53 11.17
CA ILE A 180 4.69 -5.51 11.00
C ILE A 180 5.68 -5.92 9.90
N PHE A 181 6.03 -7.21 9.84
CA PHE A 181 6.98 -7.69 8.83
C PHE A 181 6.29 -7.84 7.47
N MET A 182 5.06 -8.33 7.45
CA MET A 182 4.27 -8.47 6.22
C MET A 182 4.10 -7.12 5.52
N GLU A 183 3.46 -6.17 6.18
CA GLU A 183 3.18 -4.85 5.59
C GLU A 183 4.44 -3.98 5.48
N GLY A 184 5.42 -4.21 6.35
CA GLY A 184 6.70 -3.53 6.26
C GLY A 184 7.53 -3.94 5.05
N TRP A 185 7.48 -5.22 4.68
CA TRP A 185 8.13 -5.74 3.47
C TRP A 185 7.50 -5.14 2.22
N THR A 186 6.17 -5.13 2.12
CA THR A 186 5.48 -4.65 0.91
C THR A 186 5.71 -3.16 0.68
N LEU A 187 5.67 -2.33 1.73
CA LEU A 187 6.05 -0.91 1.63
C LEU A 187 7.53 -0.67 1.35
N TYR A 188 8.40 -1.59 1.77
CA TYR A 188 9.80 -1.57 1.36
C TYR A 188 9.92 -1.85 -0.14
N CYS A 189 9.18 -2.82 -0.67
CA CYS A 189 9.12 -3.12 -2.09
C CYS A 189 8.61 -1.93 -2.93
N GLU A 190 7.59 -1.21 -2.46
CA GLU A 190 7.16 0.05 -3.10
C GLU A 190 8.27 1.10 -3.16
N GLN A 191 9.12 1.19 -2.12
CA GLN A 191 10.27 2.09 -2.14
C GLN A 191 11.37 1.61 -3.07
N LEU A 192 11.62 0.30 -3.13
CA LEU A 192 12.60 -0.30 -4.03
C LEU A 192 12.32 0.11 -5.48
N MET A 193 11.05 0.18 -5.87
CA MET A 193 10.62 0.69 -7.17
C MET A 193 11.04 2.14 -7.46
N VAL A 194 11.03 3.01 -6.45
CA VAL A 194 11.56 4.38 -6.56
C VAL A 194 13.08 4.34 -6.73
N GLU A 195 13.76 3.57 -5.88
CA GLU A 195 15.22 3.48 -5.85
C GLU A 195 15.81 2.95 -7.16
N LEU A 196 15.09 2.03 -7.80
CA LEU A 196 15.43 1.48 -9.11
C LEU A 196 15.10 2.43 -10.27
N GLY A 197 14.36 3.51 -10.03
CA GLY A 197 13.98 4.50 -11.05
C GLY A 197 12.98 3.95 -12.07
N TRP A 198 12.09 3.04 -11.64
CA TRP A 198 11.19 2.33 -12.55
C TRP A 198 9.82 2.99 -12.69
N TYR A 199 9.52 4.03 -11.93
CA TYR A 199 8.32 4.81 -12.13
C TYR A 199 8.35 5.54 -13.49
N PRO A 200 7.24 5.54 -14.25
CA PRO A 200 7.18 6.18 -15.58
C PRO A 200 7.48 7.69 -15.58
N SER A 201 7.19 8.38 -14.48
CA SER A 201 7.47 9.81 -14.33
C SER A 201 7.49 10.26 -12.87
N LYS A 202 7.99 11.48 -12.63
CA LYS A 202 7.97 12.11 -11.30
C LYS A 202 6.58 12.24 -10.68
N VAL A 203 5.51 12.28 -11.48
CA VAL A 203 4.13 12.33 -10.94
C VAL A 203 3.75 11.02 -10.26
N TYR A 204 4.25 9.88 -10.76
CA TYR A 204 4.05 8.58 -10.11
C TYR A 204 4.81 8.52 -8.78
N GLU A 205 6.04 9.03 -8.74
CA GLU A 205 6.80 9.16 -7.48
C GLU A 205 6.07 10.09 -6.49
N LEU A 206 5.44 11.17 -6.97
CA LEU A 206 4.63 12.05 -6.14
C LEU A 206 3.40 11.34 -5.57
N GLY A 207 2.74 10.49 -6.37
CA GLY A 207 1.66 9.61 -5.94
C GLY A 207 2.11 8.63 -4.85
N TYR A 208 3.24 7.94 -5.07
CA TYR A 208 3.87 7.09 -4.06
C TYR A 208 4.14 7.85 -2.76
N LEU A 209 4.73 9.06 -2.82
CA LEU A 209 4.97 9.85 -1.61
C LEU A 209 3.66 10.25 -0.89
N ASN A 210 2.57 10.46 -1.63
CA ASN A 210 1.25 10.70 -1.05
C ASN A 210 0.73 9.47 -0.30
N ASP A 211 0.91 8.28 -0.87
CA ASP A 211 0.54 7.01 -0.24
C ASP A 211 1.38 6.71 1.01
N GLN A 212 2.68 7.03 0.98
CA GLN A 212 3.54 6.93 2.16
C GLN A 212 3.10 7.90 3.26
N LEU A 213 2.73 9.14 2.90
CA LEU A 213 2.22 10.13 3.87
C LEU A 213 0.94 9.62 4.53
N TRP A 214 0.07 8.98 3.78
CA TRP A 214 -1.11 8.32 4.33
C TRP A 214 -0.76 7.20 5.32
N ARG A 215 0.20 6.33 4.99
CA ARG A 215 0.66 5.30 5.95
C ARG A 215 1.37 5.90 7.18
N ALA A 216 1.99 7.08 7.06
CA ALA A 216 2.50 7.82 8.22
C ALA A 216 1.37 8.33 9.12
N CYS A 217 0.27 8.83 8.52
CA CYS A 217 -0.93 9.21 9.26
C CYS A 217 -1.53 8.01 10.01
N ARG A 218 -1.52 6.80 9.41
CA ARG A 218 -2.00 5.59 10.09
C ARG A 218 -1.27 5.30 11.39
N ILE A 219 0.04 5.56 11.49
CA ILE A 219 0.78 5.38 12.75
C ILE A 219 0.23 6.28 13.85
N VAL A 220 0.07 7.57 13.55
CA VAL A 220 -0.43 8.56 14.53
C VAL A 220 -1.89 8.27 14.89
N ILE A 221 -2.74 8.03 13.87
CA ILE A 221 -4.16 7.77 14.08
C ILE A 221 -4.36 6.50 14.91
N ASP A 222 -3.74 5.38 14.54
CA ASP A 222 -3.94 4.12 15.25
C ASP A 222 -3.41 4.21 16.69
N SER A 223 -2.21 4.75 16.90
CA SER A 223 -1.69 4.93 18.25
C SER A 223 -2.53 5.87 19.12
N SER A 224 -3.05 6.98 18.59
CA SER A 224 -3.82 7.95 19.36
C SER A 224 -5.30 7.58 19.53
N VAL A 225 -5.94 6.97 18.54
CA VAL A 225 -7.33 6.50 18.67
C VAL A 225 -7.41 5.36 19.67
N GLN A 226 -6.49 4.40 19.59
CA GLN A 226 -6.48 3.23 20.47
C GLN A 226 -6.04 3.57 21.91
N SER A 227 -5.29 4.66 22.11
CA SER A 227 -4.97 5.17 23.45
C SER A 227 -6.02 6.11 24.04
N GLY A 228 -7.04 6.50 23.24
CA GLY A 228 -8.08 7.44 23.66
C GLY A 228 -7.67 8.92 23.62
N GLU A 229 -6.53 9.24 22.99
CA GLU A 229 -6.02 10.61 22.84
C GLU A 229 -6.55 11.34 21.61
N MET A 230 -7.16 10.61 20.67
CA MET A 230 -7.74 11.17 19.45
C MET A 230 -9.13 10.58 19.19
N THR A 231 -10.09 11.44 18.90
CA THR A 231 -11.42 11.06 18.45
C THR A 231 -11.42 10.69 16.97
N ILE A 232 -12.43 9.92 16.54
CA ILE A 232 -12.59 9.57 15.12
C ILE A 232 -12.75 10.81 14.25
N ASP A 233 -13.46 11.84 14.71
CA ASP A 233 -13.63 13.07 13.93
C ASP A 233 -12.34 13.88 13.80
N GLU A 234 -11.43 13.83 14.79
CA GLU A 234 -10.08 14.39 14.67
C GLU A 234 -9.24 13.61 13.66
N ALA A 235 -9.32 12.28 13.68
CA ALA A 235 -8.64 11.43 12.70
C ALA A 235 -9.15 11.65 11.27
N VAL A 236 -10.46 11.89 11.08
CA VAL A 236 -11.03 12.29 9.79
C VAL A 236 -10.39 13.59 9.31
N ARG A 237 -10.40 14.63 10.16
CA ARG A 237 -9.81 15.94 9.82
C ARG A 237 -8.33 15.83 9.48
N MET A 238 -7.59 14.93 10.15
CA MET A 238 -6.19 14.68 9.85
C MET A 238 -6.00 14.09 8.44
N LEU A 239 -6.80 13.08 8.05
CA LEU A 239 -6.71 12.48 6.71
C LEU A 239 -7.14 13.46 5.60
N GLU A 240 -8.13 14.32 5.87
CA GLU A 240 -8.51 15.40 4.96
C GLU A 240 -7.35 16.38 4.77
N ALA A 241 -6.76 16.87 5.86
CA ALA A 241 -5.73 17.90 5.82
C ALA A 241 -4.38 17.41 5.26
N GLU A 242 -3.98 16.18 5.60
CA GLU A 242 -2.64 15.67 5.27
C GLU A 242 -2.61 14.94 3.92
N VAL A 243 -3.66 14.20 3.59
CA VAL A 243 -3.70 13.30 2.42
C VAL A 243 -4.67 13.80 1.35
N GLY A 244 -5.64 14.66 1.70
CA GLY A 244 -6.66 15.13 0.78
C GLY A 244 -7.81 14.13 0.58
N PHE A 245 -8.05 13.24 1.54
CA PHE A 245 -9.20 12.34 1.49
C PHE A 245 -10.51 13.11 1.62
N THR A 246 -11.58 12.60 1.01
CA THR A 246 -12.92 13.09 1.31
C THR A 246 -13.35 12.59 2.71
N PRO A 247 -14.27 13.29 3.41
CA PRO A 247 -14.79 12.82 4.69
C PRO A 247 -15.30 11.38 4.65
N MET A 248 -15.99 11.01 3.57
CA MET A 248 -16.55 9.66 3.38
C MET A 248 -15.44 8.61 3.25
N ARG A 249 -14.40 8.87 2.44
CA ARG A 249 -13.26 7.96 2.30
C ARG A 249 -12.50 7.83 3.62
N ALA A 250 -12.24 8.95 4.30
CA ALA A 250 -11.57 8.96 5.60
C ALA A 250 -12.34 8.14 6.65
N ARG A 251 -13.67 8.30 6.74
CA ARG A 251 -14.50 7.49 7.65
C ARG A 251 -14.49 6.00 7.30
N THR A 252 -14.48 5.67 6.00
CA THR A 252 -14.43 4.26 5.54
C THR A 252 -13.15 3.59 6.00
N GLU A 253 -11.99 4.26 5.85
CA GLU A 253 -10.71 3.77 6.37
C GLU A 253 -10.72 3.62 7.89
N LEU A 254 -11.19 4.63 8.62
CA LEU A 254 -11.21 4.63 10.08
C LEU A 254 -12.12 3.55 10.68
N ASN A 255 -13.20 3.19 9.98
CA ASN A 255 -14.05 2.07 10.38
C ASN A 255 -13.26 0.75 10.45
N TRP A 256 -12.36 0.52 9.49
CA TRP A 256 -11.50 -0.65 9.53
C TRP A 256 -10.39 -0.51 10.58
N TYR A 257 -9.77 0.68 10.73
CA TYR A 257 -8.70 0.88 11.71
C TYR A 257 -9.16 0.57 13.15
N THR A 258 -10.37 0.99 13.50
CA THR A 258 -10.94 0.73 14.83
C THR A 258 -11.23 -0.75 15.09
N GLN A 259 -11.42 -1.56 14.04
CA GLN A 259 -11.65 -3.00 14.13
C GLN A 259 -10.36 -3.82 14.15
N SER A 260 -9.20 -3.22 13.82
CA SER A 260 -7.92 -3.92 13.73
C SER A 260 -6.79 -3.13 14.41
N PRO A 261 -6.84 -2.90 15.74
CA PRO A 261 -5.82 -2.14 16.45
C PRO A 261 -4.41 -2.69 16.19
N GLY A 262 -3.48 -1.82 15.83
CA GLY A 262 -2.08 -2.14 15.58
C GLY A 262 -1.74 -2.55 14.14
N THR A 263 -2.74 -2.92 13.33
CA THR A 263 -2.53 -3.20 11.90
C THR A 263 -2.30 -1.92 11.10
N PRO A 264 -3.07 -0.82 11.23
CA PRO A 264 -2.84 0.37 10.40
C PRO A 264 -1.44 0.97 10.58
N MET A 265 -0.88 0.95 11.78
CA MET A 265 0.49 1.43 12.01
C MET A 265 1.58 0.47 11.50
N SER A 266 1.25 -0.79 11.20
CA SER A 266 2.24 -1.83 10.88
C SER A 266 3.03 -1.55 9.60
N TYR A 267 2.36 -0.96 8.62
CA TYR A 267 2.88 -0.64 7.29
C TYR A 267 4.18 0.16 7.37
N LEU A 268 4.10 1.45 7.70
CA LEU A 268 5.27 2.32 7.63
C LEU A 268 6.27 2.04 8.77
N LEU A 269 5.78 1.59 9.93
CA LEU A 269 6.64 1.19 11.04
C LEU A 269 7.50 -0.03 10.67
N GLY A 270 6.90 -1.03 10.02
CA GLY A 270 7.58 -2.21 9.51
C GLY A 270 8.59 -1.86 8.44
N LYS A 271 8.22 -0.99 7.49
CA LYS A 271 9.11 -0.49 6.46
C LYS A 271 10.37 0.14 7.05
N GLY A 272 10.20 1.01 8.06
CA GLY A 272 11.31 1.63 8.77
C GLY A 272 12.27 0.61 9.40
N LYS A 273 11.73 -0.47 9.99
CA LYS A 273 12.52 -1.56 10.57
C LYS A 273 13.25 -2.38 9.48
N THR A 274 12.60 -2.70 8.37
CA THR A 274 13.23 -3.35 7.21
C THR A 274 14.39 -2.52 6.65
N LEU A 275 14.19 -1.20 6.50
CA LEU A 275 15.24 -0.30 6.01
C LEU A 275 16.41 -0.17 6.99
N ALA A 276 16.16 -0.20 8.29
CA ALA A 276 17.22 -0.19 9.30
C ALA A 276 18.09 -1.46 9.21
N LEU A 277 17.47 -2.63 9.00
CA LEU A 277 18.19 -3.89 8.81
C LEU A 277 19.03 -3.89 7.52
N ARG A 278 18.52 -3.32 6.42
CA ARG A 278 19.27 -3.24 5.16
C ARG A 278 20.54 -2.39 5.24
N LYS A 279 20.58 -1.42 6.16
CA LYS A 279 21.73 -0.50 6.34
C LYS A 279 22.80 -1.04 7.29
N ALA A 280 22.46 -2.03 8.12
CA ALA A 280 23.35 -2.62 9.12
C ALA A 280 24.31 -3.61 8.47
#